data_AF-A0AB34QQ24-F1
#
_entry.id   AF-A0AB34QQ24-F1
#
_cell.length_a   1.000
_cell.length_b   1.000
_cell.length_c   1.000
_cell.angle_alpha   90.00
_cell.angle_beta   90.00
_cell.angle_gamma   90.00
#
_symmetry.space_group_name_H-M   'P 1'
#
loop_
_entity.id
_entity.type
_entity.pdbx_description
1 polymer ?
#
loop_
_entity_poly.entity_id
_entity_poly.type
_entity_poly.pdbx_seq_one_letter_code
_entity_poly.pdbx_strand_id
1 'polypeptide(L)'
;MCKASKYIKEIESKVNELNAIKKKVDEDIEFYRKEVSRTDKEFSEFYHDLEVAVFNACEGWSLSKRGQTILIERRKVKCEYEKLRMIRDTLGKSLLSVDKEAIKTIENAKRRINKTNNNLIKWKSESKKNHLKAI
;
A
#
# COMPACT_ATOMS: atom_id res chain seq x y z
N MET A 1 -24.05 7.98 -20.14
CA MET A 1 -23.14 8.68 -19.20
C MET A 1 -22.18 9.56 -20.02
N CYS A 2 -21.91 10.80 -19.62
CA CYS A 2 -20.95 11.63 -20.36
C CYS A 2 -19.51 11.12 -20.16
N LYS A 3 -18.61 11.39 -21.12
CA LYS A 3 -17.19 10.95 -21.06
C LYS A 3 -16.52 11.37 -19.75
N ALA A 4 -16.79 12.58 -19.26
CA ALA A 4 -16.24 13.08 -18.00
C ALA A 4 -16.67 12.24 -16.78
N SER A 5 -17.93 11.80 -16.71
CA SER A 5 -18.38 10.88 -15.64
C SER A 5 -17.72 9.51 -15.72
N LYS A 6 -17.37 9.03 -16.93
CA LYS A 6 -16.64 7.78 -17.11
C LYS A 6 -15.21 7.90 -16.55
N TYR A 7 -14.50 8.97 -16.91
CA TYR A 7 -13.14 9.21 -16.40
C TYR A 7 -13.07 9.38 -14.89
N ILE A 8 -14.05 10.06 -14.28
CA ILE A 8 -14.11 10.17 -12.82
C ILE A 8 -14.21 8.79 -12.15
N LYS A 9 -15.07 7.91 -12.67
CA LYS A 9 -15.23 6.55 -12.12
C LYS A 9 -13.93 5.75 -12.25
N GLU A 10 -13.24 5.90 -13.37
CA GLU A 10 -11.96 5.22 -13.63
C GLU A 10 -10.86 5.71 -12.67
N ILE A 11 -10.73 7.02 -12.48
CA ILE A 11 -9.81 7.62 -11.52
C ILE A 11 -10.10 7.14 -10.10
N GLU A 12 -11.38 7.12 -9.70
CA GLU A 12 -11.79 6.62 -8.38
C GLU A 12 -11.43 5.14 -8.17
N SER A 13 -11.66 4.28 -9.17
CA SER A 13 -11.25 2.88 -9.12
C SER A 13 -9.74 2.75 -8.88
N LYS A 14 -8.94 3.51 -9.64
CA LYS A 14 -7.48 3.47 -9.53
C LYS A 14 -6.97 3.98 -8.19
N VAL A 15 -7.58 5.02 -7.65
CA VAL A 15 -7.27 5.51 -6.29
C VAL A 15 -7.57 4.46 -5.23
N ASN A 16 -8.70 3.76 -5.33
CA ASN A 16 -9.06 2.69 -4.40
C ASN A 16 -8.11 1.49 -4.50
N GLU A 17 -7.73 1.09 -5.72
CA GLU A 17 -6.74 0.04 -5.97
C GLU A 17 -5.38 0.39 -5.33
N LEU A 18 -4.91 1.63 -5.52
CA LEU A 18 -3.66 2.11 -4.93
C LEU A 18 -3.71 2.13 -3.40
N ASN A 19 -4.82 2.57 -2.80
CA ASN A 19 -5.00 2.55 -1.35
C ASN A 19 -4.98 1.12 -0.78
N ALA A 20 -5.57 0.16 -1.50
CA ALA A 20 -5.53 -1.24 -1.09
C ALA A 20 -4.10 -1.81 -1.16
N ILE A 21 -3.34 -1.49 -2.20
CA ILE A 21 -1.93 -1.90 -2.32
C ILE A 21 -1.10 -1.30 -1.20
N LYS A 22 -1.29 0.00 -0.92
CA LYS A 22 -0.60 0.69 0.19
C LYS A 22 -0.84 -0.01 1.52
N LYS A 23 -2.09 -0.32 1.84
CA LYS A 23 -2.45 -1.04 3.07
C LYS A 23 -1.74 -2.38 3.18
N LYS A 24 -1.66 -3.14 2.08
CA LYS A 24 -0.93 -4.42 2.04
C LYS A 24 0.57 -4.24 2.27
N VAL A 25 1.19 -3.24 1.63
CA VAL A 25 2.62 -2.93 1.85
C VAL A 25 2.87 -2.57 3.32
N ASP A 26 2.01 -1.78 3.95
CA ASP A 26 2.16 -1.42 5.37
C ASP A 26 1.98 -2.65 6.29
N GLU A 27 1.03 -3.53 5.98
CA GLU A 27 0.82 -4.81 6.70
C GLU A 27 2.05 -5.73 6.56
N ASP A 28 2.59 -5.87 5.35
CA ASP A 28 3.78 -6.68 5.08
C ASP A 28 5.02 -6.09 5.79
N ILE A 29 5.18 -4.77 5.82
CA ILE A 29 6.26 -4.10 6.55
C ILE A 29 6.18 -4.44 8.04
N GLU A 30 4.99 -4.39 8.66
CA GLU A 30 4.83 -4.73 10.07
C GLU A 30 5.05 -6.23 10.33
N PHE A 31 4.65 -7.10 9.40
CA PHE A 31 4.98 -8.52 9.46
C PHE A 31 6.50 -8.74 9.44
N TYR A 32 7.21 -8.23 8.43
CA TYR A 32 8.64 -8.40 8.31
C TYR A 32 9.43 -7.73 9.43
N ARG A 33 8.93 -6.62 10.00
CA ARG A 33 9.50 -6.00 11.20
C ARG A 33 9.51 -6.97 12.39
N LYS A 34 8.42 -7.72 12.60
CA LYS A 34 8.34 -8.74 13.66
C LYS A 34 9.28 -9.90 13.37
N GLU A 35 9.36 -10.35 12.12
CA GLU A 35 10.28 -11.41 11.71
C GLU A 35 11.76 -11.00 11.86
N VAL A 36 12.10 -9.75 11.57
CA VAL A 36 13.44 -9.20 11.86
C VAL A 36 13.75 -9.31 13.35
N SER A 37 12.80 -8.90 14.21
CA SER A 37 12.99 -9.01 15.66
C SER A 37 13.13 -10.46 16.12
N ARG A 38 12.34 -11.39 15.55
CA ARG A 38 12.43 -12.82 15.85
C ARG A 38 13.80 -13.39 15.47
N THR A 39 14.25 -13.14 14.24
CA THR A 39 15.54 -13.64 13.74
C THR A 39 16.74 -13.00 14.44
N ASP A 40 16.63 -11.74 14.89
CA ASP A 40 17.66 -11.10 15.72
C ASP A 40 17.74 -11.75 17.12
N LYS A 41 16.61 -12.14 17.73
CA LYS A 41 16.59 -12.89 19.00
C LYS A 41 17.20 -14.28 18.85
N GLU A 42 16.76 -15.04 17.85
CA GLU A 42 17.28 -16.39 17.55
C GLU A 42 18.80 -16.37 17.33
N PHE A 43 19.29 -15.34 16.63
CA PHE A 43 20.72 -15.14 16.41
C PHE A 43 21.46 -14.81 17.72
N SER A 44 20.88 -13.96 18.57
CA SER A 44 21.45 -13.63 19.88
C SER A 44 21.52 -14.84 20.80
N GLU A 45 20.48 -15.67 20.83
CA GLU A 45 20.43 -16.92 21.60
C GLU A 45 21.48 -17.91 21.09
N PHE A 46 21.61 -18.08 19.77
CA PHE A 46 22.65 -18.92 19.18
C PHE A 46 24.07 -18.45 19.55
N TYR A 47 24.32 -17.14 19.57
CA TYR A 47 25.60 -16.60 20.03
C TYR A 47 25.85 -16.87 21.50
N HIS A 48 24.82 -16.69 22.34
CA HIS A 48 24.94 -16.98 23.76
C HIS A 48 25.26 -18.47 24.01
N ASP A 49 24.58 -19.38 23.31
CA ASP A 49 24.87 -20.82 23.35
C ASP A 49 26.33 -21.12 22.98
N LEU A 50 26.87 -20.44 21.97
CA LEU A 50 28.27 -20.61 21.53
C LEU A 50 29.28 -20.12 22.58
N GLU A 51 28.97 -19.07 23.34
CA GLU A 51 29.87 -18.51 24.36
C GLU A 51 30.07 -19.45 25.54
N VAL A 52 29.03 -20.21 25.91
CA VAL A 52 29.07 -21.14 27.04
C VAL A 52 29.41 -22.58 26.66
N ALA A 53 29.34 -22.91 25.36
CA ALA A 53 29.60 -24.26 24.89
C ALA A 53 31.11 -24.57 24.83
N VAL A 54 31.49 -25.74 25.37
CA VAL A 54 32.76 -26.40 25.08
C VAL A 54 32.48 -27.49 24.07
N PHE A 55 33.12 -27.43 22.90
CA PHE A 55 32.87 -28.37 21.82
C PHE A 55 34.15 -28.83 21.14
N ASN A 56 34.13 -30.05 20.62
CA ASN A 56 35.19 -30.59 19.78
C ASN A 56 35.04 -30.13 18.31
N ALA A 57 35.99 -30.50 17.46
CA ALA A 57 36.01 -30.06 16.06
C ALA A 57 34.77 -30.50 15.25
N CYS A 58 34.25 -31.71 15.48
CA CYS A 58 33.08 -32.23 14.78
C CYS A 58 31.80 -31.48 15.20
N GLU A 59 31.65 -31.21 16.50
CA GLU A 59 30.57 -30.40 17.06
C GLU A 59 30.63 -28.96 16.56
N GLY A 60 31.83 -28.37 16.50
CA GLY A 60 32.07 -27.04 15.94
C GLY A 60 31.65 -26.90 14.48
N TRP A 61 31.86 -27.95 13.66
CA TRP A 61 31.39 -27.97 12.27
C TRP A 61 29.86 -27.95 12.19
N SER A 62 29.18 -28.76 13.01
CA SER A 62 27.71 -28.80 13.07
C SER A 62 27.13 -27.45 13.52
N LEU A 63 27.71 -26.86 14.57
CA LEU A 63 27.34 -25.53 15.06
C LEU A 63 27.53 -24.45 14.00
N SER A 64 28.63 -24.50 13.24
CA SER A 64 28.88 -23.58 12.13
C SER A 64 27.81 -23.68 11.05
N LYS A 65 27.36 -24.89 10.72
CA LYS A 65 26.27 -25.10 9.75
C LYS A 65 24.93 -24.57 10.26
N ARG A 66 24.62 -24.80 11.54
CA ARG A 66 23.42 -24.22 12.18
C ARG A 66 23.46 -22.69 12.15
N GLY A 67 24.58 -22.08 12.53
CA GLY A 67 24.77 -20.63 12.50
C GLY A 67 24.66 -20.05 11.09
N GLN A 68 25.19 -20.75 10.09
CA GLN A 68 25.04 -20.36 8.68
C GLN A 68 23.56 -20.30 8.27
N THR A 69 22.75 -21.28 8.67
CA THR A 69 21.30 -21.30 8.38
C THR A 69 20.59 -20.10 9.01
N ILE A 70 20.86 -19.81 10.28
CA ILE A 70 20.28 -18.66 11.01
C ILE A 70 20.65 -17.34 10.30
N LEU A 71 21.93 -17.18 9.93
CA LEU A 71 22.41 -15.99 9.21
C LEU A 71 21.77 -15.79 7.84
N ILE A 72 21.60 -16.89 7.09
CA ILE A 72 20.95 -16.84 5.77
C ILE A 72 19.50 -16.39 5.93
N GLU A 73 18.77 -16.96 6.88
CA GLU A 73 17.36 -16.63 7.06
C GLU A 73 17.18 -15.19 7.53
N ARG A 74 17.97 -14.77 8.52
CA ARG A 74 18.03 -13.37 8.97
C ARG A 74 18.29 -12.40 7.82
N ARG A 75 19.22 -12.74 6.92
CA ARG A 75 19.54 -11.90 5.76
C ARG A 75 18.36 -11.80 4.80
N LYS A 76 17.66 -12.90 4.49
CA LYS A 76 16.47 -12.87 3.63
C LYS A 76 15.41 -11.95 4.21
N VAL A 77 15.08 -12.12 5.50
CA VAL A 77 14.06 -11.33 6.19
C VAL A 77 14.42 -9.85 6.22
N LYS A 78 15.68 -9.49 6.57
CA LYS A 78 16.13 -8.10 6.54
C LYS A 78 16.10 -7.49 5.14
N CYS A 79 16.52 -8.23 4.12
CA CYS A 79 16.47 -7.75 2.75
C CYS A 79 15.03 -7.50 2.28
N GLU A 80 14.08 -8.39 2.57
CA GLU A 80 12.66 -8.16 2.20
C GLU A 80 12.07 -6.98 2.95
N TYR A 81 12.36 -6.84 4.25
CA TYR A 81 11.97 -5.68 5.04
C TYR A 81 12.49 -4.36 4.42
N GLU A 82 13.77 -4.32 4.06
CA GLU A 82 14.40 -3.14 3.46
C GLU A 82 13.83 -2.81 2.09
N LYS A 83 13.55 -3.81 1.24
CA LYS A 83 12.90 -3.61 -0.06
C LYS A 83 11.50 -3.00 0.10
N LEU A 84 10.68 -3.56 0.99
CA LEU A 84 9.34 -3.03 1.25
C LEU A 84 9.39 -1.60 1.81
N ARG A 85 10.32 -1.36 2.74
CA ARG A 85 10.54 0.00 3.27
C ARG A 85 10.99 0.96 2.18
N MET A 86 11.90 0.57 1.29
CA MET A 86 12.30 1.38 0.14
C MET A 86 11.11 1.69 -0.77
N ILE A 87 10.26 0.69 -1.07
CA ILE A 87 9.03 0.89 -1.85
C ILE A 87 8.15 1.93 -1.17
N ARG A 88 7.86 1.76 0.14
CA ARG A 88 7.04 2.70 0.91
C ARG A 88 7.67 4.08 1.00
N ASP A 89 8.97 4.22 1.18
CA ASP A 89 9.61 5.53 1.36
C ASP A 89 9.74 6.27 0.00
N THR A 90 9.97 5.53 -1.09
CA THR A 90 10.03 6.07 -2.46
C THR A 90 8.64 6.45 -2.96
N LEU A 91 7.67 5.55 -2.84
CA LEU A 91 6.29 5.81 -3.25
C LEU A 91 5.58 6.71 -2.26
N GLY A 92 5.87 6.63 -0.97
CA GLY A 92 5.19 7.35 0.10
C GLY A 92 5.17 8.85 -0.10
N LYS A 93 6.26 9.46 -0.60
CA LYS A 93 6.24 10.91 -0.93
C LYS A 93 5.21 11.27 -2.02
N SER A 94 4.92 10.38 -2.97
CA SER A 94 3.92 10.60 -4.02
C SER A 94 2.56 9.94 -3.75
N LEU A 95 2.49 8.96 -2.86
CA LEU A 95 1.33 8.12 -2.57
C LEU A 95 0.62 8.54 -1.28
N LEU A 96 1.34 9.10 -0.28
CA LEU A 96 0.75 9.65 0.95
C LEU A 96 -0.13 10.88 0.68
N SER A 97 0.11 11.59 -0.42
CA SER A 97 -0.71 12.74 -0.86
C SER A 97 -2.04 12.33 -1.53
N VAL A 98 -2.22 11.04 -1.87
CA VAL A 98 -3.42 10.53 -2.54
C VAL A 98 -4.58 10.29 -1.55
N ASP A 99 -4.29 10.05 -0.27
CA ASP A 99 -5.27 9.48 0.66
C ASP A 99 -6.53 10.34 0.90
N LYS A 100 -6.38 11.58 1.34
CA LYS A 100 -7.54 12.45 1.65
C LYS A 100 -7.79 13.50 0.60
N GLU A 101 -6.70 14.04 0.03
CA GLU A 101 -6.77 15.18 -0.87
C GLU A 101 -7.27 14.77 -2.25
N ALA A 102 -6.81 13.63 -2.78
CA ALA A 102 -7.28 13.12 -4.06
C ALA A 102 -8.75 12.65 -3.98
N ILE A 103 -9.14 11.95 -2.91
CA ILE A 103 -10.55 11.56 -2.70
C ILE A 103 -11.45 12.79 -2.64
N LYS A 104 -11.09 13.80 -1.84
CA LYS A 104 -11.83 15.07 -1.75
C LYS A 104 -11.91 15.79 -3.10
N THR A 105 -10.84 15.76 -3.88
CA THR A 105 -10.79 16.35 -5.22
C THR A 105 -11.73 15.62 -6.19
N ILE A 106 -11.76 14.29 -6.15
CA ILE A 106 -12.67 13.46 -6.95
C ILE A 106 -14.13 13.74 -6.57
N GLU A 107 -14.45 13.83 -5.28
CA GLU A 107 -15.78 14.19 -4.81
C GLU A 107 -16.23 15.58 -5.27
N ASN A 108 -15.33 16.56 -5.19
CA ASN A 108 -15.61 17.91 -5.68
C ASN A 108 -15.86 17.93 -7.19
N ALA A 109 -15.08 17.18 -7.97
CA ALA A 109 -15.28 17.02 -9.41
C ALA A 109 -16.65 16.36 -9.71
N LYS A 110 -17.02 15.30 -8.98
CA LYS A 110 -18.34 14.67 -9.07
C LYS A 110 -19.48 15.66 -8.81
N ARG A 111 -19.39 16.43 -7.73
CA ARG A 111 -20.41 17.43 -7.36
C ARG A 111 -20.58 18.47 -8.47
N ARG A 112 -19.48 18.97 -9.04
CA ARG A 112 -19.52 19.93 -10.15
C ARG A 112 -20.16 19.36 -11.40
N ILE A 113 -19.81 18.13 -11.80
CA ILE A 113 -20.43 17.48 -12.97
C ILE A 113 -21.93 17.27 -12.75
N ASN A 114 -22.34 16.80 -11.56
CA ASN A 114 -23.74 16.58 -11.26
C ASN A 114 -24.54 17.89 -11.28
N LYS A 115 -23.97 18.99 -10.74
CA LYS A 115 -24.59 20.32 -10.83
C LYS A 115 -24.82 20.75 -12.28
N THR A 116 -23.83 20.57 -13.16
CA THR A 116 -23.96 20.90 -14.59
C THR A 116 -25.03 20.04 -15.27
N ASN A 117 -25.05 18.73 -14.99
CA ASN A 117 -26.07 17.82 -15.54
C ASN A 117 -27.49 18.21 -15.08
N ASN A 118 -27.68 18.53 -13.80
CA ASN A 118 -28.97 18.94 -13.26
C ASN A 118 -29.46 20.26 -13.89
N ASN A 119 -28.55 21.24 -14.06
CA ASN A 119 -28.86 22.49 -14.75
C ASN A 119 -29.29 22.26 -16.20
N LEU A 120 -28.61 21.34 -16.91
CA LEU A 120 -28.97 20.99 -18.30
C LEU A 120 -30.35 20.33 -18.39
N ILE A 121 -30.67 19.43 -17.44
CA ILE A 121 -32.00 18.78 -17.36
C ILE A 121 -33.09 19.83 -17.12
N LYS A 122 -32.86 20.75 -16.16
CA LYS A 122 -33.78 21.85 -15.86
C LYS A 122 -34.03 22.70 -17.10
N TRP A 123 -32.97 23.16 -17.77
CA TRP A 123 -33.07 23.95 -19.01
C TRP A 123 -33.87 23.23 -20.11
N LYS A 124 -33.60 21.94 -20.35
CA LYS A 124 -34.35 21.14 -21.32
C LYS A 124 -35.84 21.06 -20.98
N SER A 125 -36.18 20.90 -19.71
CA SER A 125 -37.59 20.83 -19.27
C SER A 125 -38.32 22.17 -19.42
N GLU A 126 -37.65 23.28 -19.14
CA GLU A 126 -38.20 24.64 -19.28
C GLU A 126 -38.39 25.01 -20.76
N SER A 127 -37.42 24.69 -21.61
CA SER A 127 -37.52 24.90 -23.06
C SER A 127 -38.70 24.12 -23.67
N LYS A 128 -38.92 22.87 -23.23
CA LYS A 128 -40.04 22.04 -23.70
C LYS A 128 -41.40 22.61 -23.29
N LYS A 129 -41.52 23.12 -22.05
CA LYS A 129 -42.75 23.79 -21.58
C LYS A 129 -43.04 25.07 -22.36
N ASN A 130 -42.02 25.86 -22.68
CA ASN A 130 -42.19 27.11 -23.42
C ASN A 130 -42.60 26.86 -24.88
N HIS A 131 -42.06 25.82 -25.51
CA HIS A 131 -42.46 25.45 -26.87
C HIS A 131 -43.93 25.00 -26.96
N LEU A 132 -44.40 24.23 -25.98
CA LEU A 132 -45.80 23.79 -25.89
C LEU A 132 -46.80 24.92 -25.56
N LYS A 133 -46.33 26.05 -25.03
CA LYS A 133 -47.15 27.25 -24.79
C LYS A 133 -47.25 28.18 -26.01
N ALA A 134 -46.40 27.97 -27.01
CA ALA A 134 -46.30 28.80 -28.21
C ALA A 134 -47.01 28.19 -29.44
N ILE A 135 -47.60 27.00 -29.28
CA ILE A 135 -48.48 26.30 -30.23
C ILE A 135 -49.90 26.42 -29.68
#